data_AF-A0A7Y0JLN9-F1
#
_entry.id   AF-A0A7Y0JLN9-F1
#
_cell.length_a   1.000
_cell.length_b   1.000
_cell.length_c   1.000
_cell.angle_alpha   90.00
_cell.angle_beta   90.00
_cell.angle_gamma   90.00
#
_symmetry.space_group_name_H-M   'P 1'
#
loop_
_entity.id
_entity.type
_entity.pdbx_description
1 polymer ?
#
loop_
_entity_poly.entity_id
_entity_poly.type
_entity_poly.pdbx_seq_one_letter_code
_entity_poly.pdbx_strand_id
1 'polypeptide(L)'
;MSVDIDAELGRLSHAFVTETLRSLDDGLDPTAIRQDVDQVVGRRTTLDPRTSVGLVVDLLWWLDTYGKDVAAKIKDAAAVRLQDLPPEQQRRLIEILDELAASEQHDGRRYQLRFFPYAMGLVVEQPQDAQPPVRDWIPSRVRRETEPK
;
A
#
# COMPACT_ATOMS: atom_id res chain seq x y z
N MET A 1 -20.37 23.18 3.51
CA MET A 1 -19.22 22.75 4.32
C MET A 1 -18.23 22.11 3.36
N SER A 2 -17.06 22.71 3.15
CA SER A 2 -15.98 22.07 2.40
C SER A 2 -15.35 21.04 3.33
N VAL A 3 -15.47 19.76 2.97
CA VAL A 3 -14.77 18.68 3.67
C VAL A 3 -13.30 18.76 3.28
N ASP A 4 -12.41 18.71 4.27
CA ASP A 4 -10.98 18.61 4.04
C ASP A 4 -10.65 17.19 3.57
N ILE A 5 -10.55 17.05 2.24
CA ILE A 5 -10.31 15.79 1.52
C ILE A 5 -9.01 15.14 1.98
N ASP A 6 -7.96 15.94 2.22
CA ASP A 6 -6.64 15.45 2.63
C ASP A 6 -6.70 14.87 4.05
N ALA A 7 -7.40 15.55 4.96
CA ALA A 7 -7.60 15.03 6.31
C ALA A 7 -8.45 13.74 6.32
N GLU A 8 -9.41 13.60 5.40
CA GLU A 8 -10.24 12.40 5.28
C GLU A 8 -9.47 11.22 4.70
N LEU A 9 -8.74 11.43 3.59
CA LEU A 9 -7.85 10.43 3.02
C LEU A 9 -6.81 9.95 4.03
N GLY A 10 -6.20 10.88 4.77
CA GLY A 10 -5.25 10.55 5.84
C GLY A 10 -5.86 9.62 6.91
N ARG A 11 -7.10 9.89 7.34
CA ARG A 11 -7.84 9.02 8.28
C ARG A 11 -8.19 7.66 7.69
N LEU A 12 -8.69 7.63 6.45
CA LEU A 12 -9.11 6.39 5.79
C LEU A 12 -7.91 5.46 5.54
N SER A 13 -6.80 5.99 5.02
CA SER A 13 -5.57 5.23 4.80
C SER A 13 -4.97 4.74 6.12
N HIS A 14 -4.97 5.59 7.17
CA HIS A 14 -4.53 5.20 8.50
C HIS A 14 -5.37 4.07 9.10
N ALA A 15 -6.70 4.17 9.00
CA ALA A 15 -7.62 3.15 9.47
C ALA A 15 -7.41 1.83 8.72
N PHE A 16 -7.27 1.88 7.40
CA PHE A 16 -6.98 0.70 6.58
C PHE A 16 -5.69 -0.01 7.01
N VAL A 17 -4.60 0.74 7.18
CA VAL A 17 -3.32 0.18 7.66
C VAL A 17 -3.54 -0.48 9.02
N THR A 18 -4.15 0.23 9.96
CA THR A 18 -4.37 -0.27 11.33
C THR A 18 -5.25 -1.53 11.37
N GLU A 19 -6.33 -1.58 10.59
CA GLU A 19 -7.20 -2.75 10.47
C GLU A 19 -6.47 -3.95 9.87
N THR A 20 -5.73 -3.73 8.78
CA THR A 20 -4.97 -4.78 8.11
C THR A 20 -3.95 -5.41 9.06
N LEU A 21 -3.23 -4.58 9.82
CA LEU A 21 -2.26 -5.06 10.80
C LEU A 21 -2.92 -5.88 11.91
N ARG A 22 -4.09 -5.44 12.38
CA ARG A 22 -4.87 -6.20 13.38
C ARG A 22 -5.31 -7.56 12.83
N SER A 23 -5.80 -7.61 11.59
CA SER A 23 -6.24 -8.87 10.97
C SER A 23 -5.09 -9.86 10.74
N LEU A 24 -3.86 -9.38 10.55
CA LEU A 24 -2.68 -10.23 10.46
C LEU A 24 -2.28 -10.82 11.82
N ASP A 25 -2.47 -10.08 12.92
CA ASP A 25 -2.20 -10.56 14.28
C ASP A 25 -3.11 -11.74 14.71
N ASP A 26 -4.32 -11.86 14.13
CA ASP A 26 -5.32 -12.85 14.53
C ASP A 26 -5.10 -14.28 13.95
N GLY A 27 -4.16 -14.46 13.01
CA GLY A 27 -4.01 -15.74 12.28
C GLY A 27 -2.58 -16.26 12.11
N LEU A 28 -1.57 -15.52 12.56
CA LEU A 28 -0.16 -15.72 12.22
C LEU A 28 0.73 -15.30 13.39
N ASP A 29 2.04 -15.63 13.41
CA ASP A 29 2.96 -15.18 14.48
C ASP A 29 3.00 -13.64 14.53
N PRO A 30 2.33 -13.01 15.52
CA PRO A 30 2.08 -11.58 15.54
C PRO A 30 3.38 -10.79 15.73
N THR A 31 4.36 -11.39 16.39
CA THR A 31 5.62 -10.72 16.75
C THR A 31 6.49 -10.54 15.53
N ALA A 32 6.63 -11.59 14.71
CA ALA A 32 7.41 -11.55 13.49
C ALA A 32 6.77 -10.65 12.43
N ILE A 33 5.44 -10.71 12.27
CA ILE A 33 4.72 -9.79 11.36
C ILE A 33 4.85 -8.34 11.79
N ARG A 34 4.62 -8.06 13.08
CA ARG A 34 4.71 -6.69 13.59
C ARG A 34 6.11 -6.12 13.42
N GLN A 35 7.14 -6.95 13.56
CA GLN A 35 8.52 -6.52 13.34
C GLN A 35 8.86 -6.31 11.85
N ASP A 36 8.28 -7.10 10.96
CA ASP A 36 8.42 -6.94 9.50
C ASP A 36 7.68 -5.67 9.02
N VAL A 37 6.45 -5.50 9.49
CA VAL A 37 5.61 -4.33 9.23
C VAL A 37 6.22 -3.06 9.81
N ASP A 38 6.70 -3.06 11.05
CA ASP A 38 7.34 -1.88 11.67
C ASP A 38 8.56 -1.40 10.86
N GLN A 39 9.19 -2.30 10.09
CA GLN A 39 10.32 -1.97 9.23
C GLN A 39 9.91 -1.51 7.82
N VAL A 40 8.79 -2.00 7.30
CA VAL A 40 8.24 -1.59 5.99
C VAL A 40 7.47 -0.28 6.12
N VAL A 41 6.63 -0.20 7.14
CA VAL A 41 5.64 0.85 7.37
C VAL A 41 6.18 1.92 8.34
N GLY A 42 7.25 1.60 9.08
CA GLY A 42 7.76 2.46 10.14
C GLY A 42 6.87 2.44 11.39
N ARG A 43 7.43 2.74 12.56
CA ARG A 43 6.70 2.84 13.85
C ARG A 43 5.68 3.99 13.93
N ARG A 44 5.35 4.65 12.83
CA ARG A 44 4.55 5.88 12.84
C ARG A 44 3.43 5.79 11.82
N THR A 45 2.31 5.23 12.25
CA THR A 45 1.04 5.54 11.59
C THR A 45 0.74 7.01 11.89
N THR A 46 0.64 7.82 10.84
CA THR A 46 0.36 9.26 10.92
C THR A 46 -1.02 9.54 10.30
N LEU A 47 -1.55 10.74 10.49
CA LEU A 47 -2.75 11.23 9.82
C LEU A 47 -2.42 12.08 8.58
N ASP A 48 -1.13 12.31 8.31
CA ASP A 48 -0.68 12.94 7.08
C ASP A 48 -1.06 12.07 5.86
N PRO A 49 -1.83 12.58 4.89
CA PRO A 49 -2.37 11.78 3.80
C PRO A 49 -1.27 11.19 2.90
N ARG A 50 -0.21 11.96 2.60
CA ARG A 50 0.89 11.47 1.77
C ARG A 50 1.58 10.28 2.42
N THR A 51 1.91 10.42 3.69
CA THR A 51 2.53 9.33 4.43
C THR A 51 1.60 8.13 4.49
N SER A 52 0.35 8.30 4.91
CA SER A 52 -0.60 7.19 5.04
C SER A 52 -0.88 6.47 3.72
N VAL A 53 -1.00 7.20 2.61
CA VAL A 53 -1.15 6.59 1.27
C VAL A 53 0.09 5.79 0.89
N GLY A 54 1.29 6.35 1.10
CA GLY A 54 2.54 5.62 0.87
C GLY A 54 2.60 4.31 1.68
N LEU A 55 2.18 4.35 2.94
CA LEU A 55 2.11 3.18 3.81
C LEU A 55 1.15 2.10 3.30
N VAL A 56 -0.01 2.48 2.73
CA VAL A 56 -0.94 1.53 2.11
C VAL A 56 -0.26 0.80 0.95
N VAL A 57 0.45 1.52 0.08
CA VAL A 57 1.17 0.94 -1.06
C VAL A 57 2.25 -0.03 -0.57
N ASP A 58 3.06 0.40 0.39
CA ASP A 58 4.15 -0.42 0.93
C ASP A 58 3.62 -1.68 1.63
N LEU A 59 2.52 -1.57 2.38
CA LEU A 59 1.87 -2.70 3.05
C LEU A 59 1.29 -3.70 2.07
N LEU A 60 0.52 -3.23 1.08
CA LEU A 60 -0.10 -4.11 0.08
C LEU A 60 0.96 -4.83 -0.78
N TRP A 61 2.09 -4.20 -1.06
CA TRP A 61 3.18 -4.87 -1.77
C TRP A 61 4.04 -5.75 -0.87
N TRP A 62 4.17 -5.46 0.42
CA TRP A 62 4.77 -6.42 1.35
C TRP A 62 3.91 -7.69 1.49
N LEU A 63 2.59 -7.57 1.46
CA LEU A 63 1.68 -8.72 1.60
C LEU A 63 1.89 -9.80 0.55
N ASP A 64 2.26 -9.51 -0.70
CA ASP A 64 2.51 -10.60 -1.67
C ASP A 64 3.72 -11.46 -1.32
N THR A 65 4.62 -10.96 -0.45
CA THR A 65 5.71 -11.79 0.07
C THR A 65 5.21 -12.76 1.13
N TYR A 66 4.08 -12.49 1.78
CA TYR A 66 3.63 -13.27 2.92
C TYR A 66 2.83 -14.53 2.54
N GLY A 67 2.22 -14.57 1.35
CA GLY A 67 1.48 -15.72 0.83
C GLY A 67 0.27 -15.31 -0.01
N LYS A 68 0.06 -16.01 -1.13
CA LYS A 68 -0.88 -15.60 -2.20
C LYS A 68 -2.33 -15.43 -1.71
N ASP A 69 -2.82 -16.32 -0.86
CA ASP A 69 -4.25 -16.34 -0.49
C ASP A 69 -4.64 -15.22 0.49
N VAL A 70 -3.77 -14.90 1.46
CA VAL A 70 -4.01 -13.81 2.42
C VAL A 70 -3.82 -12.45 1.74
N ALA A 71 -2.77 -12.32 0.92
CA ALA A 71 -2.50 -11.11 0.15
C ALA A 71 -3.65 -10.77 -0.81
N ALA A 72 -4.16 -11.76 -1.55
CA ALA A 72 -5.27 -11.56 -2.48
C ALA A 72 -6.52 -11.04 -1.77
N LYS A 73 -6.95 -11.67 -0.67
CA LYS A 73 -8.14 -11.24 0.08
C LYS A 73 -8.05 -9.81 0.58
N ILE A 74 -6.90 -9.42 1.14
CA ILE A 74 -6.70 -8.07 1.66
C ILE A 74 -6.67 -7.05 0.52
N LYS A 75 -6.04 -7.39 -0.61
CA LYS A 75 -5.99 -6.53 -1.80
C LYS A 75 -7.35 -6.35 -2.45
N ASP A 76 -8.14 -7.41 -2.56
CA ASP A 76 -9.50 -7.32 -3.10
C ASP A 76 -10.38 -6.43 -2.22
N ALA A 77 -10.30 -6.60 -0.89
CA ALA A 77 -11.01 -5.73 0.05
C ALA A 77 -10.55 -4.27 -0.03
N ALA A 78 -9.25 -4.04 -0.23
CA ALA A 78 -8.70 -2.70 -0.42
C ALA A 78 -9.19 -2.08 -1.73
N ALA A 79 -9.15 -2.83 -2.83
CA ALA A 79 -9.58 -2.36 -4.14
C ALA A 79 -11.05 -1.91 -4.12
N VAL A 80 -11.94 -2.74 -3.55
CA VAL A 80 -13.37 -2.38 -3.39
C VAL A 80 -13.52 -1.07 -2.60
N ARG A 81 -12.88 -0.96 -1.44
CA ARG A 81 -12.95 0.25 -0.60
C ARG A 81 -12.45 1.50 -1.33
N LEU A 82 -11.38 1.39 -2.11
CA LEU A 82 -10.80 2.51 -2.86
C LEU A 82 -11.68 2.91 -4.04
N GLN A 83 -12.32 1.95 -4.72
CA GLN A 83 -13.27 2.20 -5.81
C GLN A 83 -14.59 2.82 -5.33
N ASP A 84 -14.97 2.58 -4.07
CA ASP A 84 -16.16 3.17 -3.45
C ASP A 84 -15.92 4.60 -2.93
N LEU A 85 -14.68 5.11 -2.95
CA LEU A 85 -14.40 6.48 -2.54
C LEU A 85 -15.13 7.48 -3.45
N PRO A 86 -15.58 8.63 -2.91
CA PRO A 86 -16.06 9.74 -3.73
C PRO A 86 -15.07 10.12 -4.84
N PRO A 87 -15.52 10.50 -6.05
CA PRO A 87 -14.64 10.80 -7.18
C PRO A 87 -13.54 11.83 -6.87
N GLU A 88 -13.84 12.83 -6.03
CA GLU A 88 -12.87 13.84 -5.59
C GLU A 88 -11.77 13.25 -4.70
N GLN A 89 -12.11 12.30 -3.83
CA GLN A 89 -11.15 11.58 -2.99
C GLN A 89 -10.30 10.62 -3.84
N GLN A 90 -10.89 9.94 -4.82
CA GLN A 90 -10.13 9.09 -5.75
C GLN A 90 -9.13 9.91 -6.55
N ARG A 91 -9.56 11.05 -7.11
CA ARG A 91 -8.66 11.95 -7.84
C ARG A 91 -7.52 12.43 -6.96
N ARG A 92 -7.83 12.86 -5.73
CA ARG A 92 -6.82 13.33 -4.80
C ARG A 92 -5.86 12.23 -4.36
N LEU A 93 -6.34 11.00 -4.17
CA LEU A 93 -5.51 9.83 -3.92
C LEU A 93 -4.52 9.58 -5.07
N ILE A 94 -4.99 9.66 -6.32
CA ILE A 94 -4.13 9.49 -7.51
C ILE A 94 -3.08 10.60 -7.58
N GLU A 95 -3.46 11.86 -7.33
CA GLU A 95 -2.51 12.98 -7.28
C GLU A 95 -1.41 12.77 -6.22
N ILE A 96 -1.79 12.30 -5.01
CA ILE A 96 -0.83 11.99 -3.95
C ILE A 96 0.15 10.89 -4.40
N LEU A 97 -0.35 9.84 -5.08
CA LEU A 97 0.48 8.76 -5.59
C LEU A 97 1.47 9.25 -6.65
N ASP A 98 1.05 10.15 -7.54
CA ASP A 98 1.91 10.79 -8.53
C ASP A 98 2.98 11.68 -7.88
N GLU A 99 2.61 12.49 -6.89
CA GLU A 99 3.54 13.33 -6.11
C GLU A 99 4.60 12.47 -5.38
N LEU A 100 4.17 11.36 -4.77
CA LEU A 100 5.06 10.41 -4.12
C LEU A 100 5.99 9.75 -5.14
N ALA A 101 5.47 9.29 -6.28
CA ALA A 101 6.30 8.68 -7.33
C ALA A 101 7.31 9.67 -7.94
N ALA A 102 6.93 10.94 -8.08
CA ALA A 102 7.82 11.98 -8.62
C ALA A 102 9.01 12.27 -7.68
N SER A 103 8.81 12.15 -6.37
CA SER A 103 9.84 12.43 -5.35
C SER A 103 10.60 11.18 -4.87
N GLU A 104 10.13 9.98 -5.20
CA GLU A 104 10.76 8.72 -4.83
C GLU A 104 12.17 8.57 -5.42
N GLN A 105 13.11 7.99 -4.67
CA GLN A 105 14.46 7.73 -5.15
C GLN A 105 14.66 6.27 -5.58
N HIS A 106 13.92 5.35 -4.97
CA HIS A 106 14.01 3.92 -5.26
C HIS A 106 13.09 3.53 -6.42
N ASP A 107 13.68 3.05 -7.53
CA ASP A 107 12.94 2.72 -8.76
C ASP A 107 11.85 1.66 -8.58
N GLY A 108 12.12 0.62 -7.78
CA GLY A 108 11.11 -0.37 -7.41
C GLY A 108 9.88 0.22 -6.70
N ARG A 109 10.07 1.04 -5.66
CA ARG A 109 8.97 1.71 -4.95
C ARG A 109 8.25 2.70 -5.86
N ARG A 110 9.01 3.45 -6.68
CA ARG A 110 8.49 4.38 -7.68
C ARG A 110 7.55 3.69 -8.66
N TYR A 111 7.97 2.56 -9.22
CA TYR A 111 7.15 1.75 -10.11
C TYR A 111 5.86 1.31 -9.41
N GLN A 112 5.96 0.84 -8.16
CA GLN A 112 4.78 0.41 -7.41
C GLN A 112 3.79 1.54 -7.13
N LEU A 113 4.28 2.73 -6.78
CA LEU A 113 3.43 3.92 -6.59
C LEU A 113 2.64 4.25 -7.87
N ARG A 114 3.28 4.12 -9.05
CA ARG A 114 2.63 4.33 -10.36
C ARG A 114 1.71 3.18 -10.78
N PHE A 115 2.05 1.95 -10.41
CA PHE A 115 1.28 0.76 -10.75
C PHE A 115 0.05 0.59 -9.85
N PHE A 116 0.09 1.14 -8.64
CA PHE A 116 -0.95 0.98 -7.63
C PHE A 116 -2.36 1.40 -8.10
N PRO A 117 -2.57 2.58 -8.73
CA PRO A 117 -3.89 2.96 -9.23
C PRO A 117 -4.49 1.91 -10.18
N TYR A 118 -3.68 1.38 -11.10
CA TYR A 118 -4.12 0.34 -12.04
C TYR A 118 -4.43 -0.97 -11.31
N ALA A 119 -3.53 -1.40 -10.41
CA ALA A 119 -3.70 -2.64 -9.65
C ALA A 119 -4.97 -2.63 -8.77
N MET A 120 -5.37 -1.45 -8.28
CA MET A 120 -6.59 -1.26 -7.49
C MET A 120 -7.84 -0.95 -8.34
N GLY A 121 -7.71 -0.89 -9.68
CA GLY A 121 -8.81 -0.58 -10.59
C GLY A 121 -9.31 0.87 -10.53
N LEU A 122 -8.48 1.80 -10.05
CA LEU A 122 -8.78 3.24 -10.02
C LEU A 122 -8.56 3.90 -11.38
N VAL A 123 -7.71 3.31 -12.21
CA VAL A 123 -7.46 3.72 -13.60
C VAL A 123 -7.44 2.51 -14.52
N VAL A 124 -7.72 2.72 -15.79
CA VAL A 124 -7.77 1.65 -16.82
C VAL A 124 -6.40 1.38 -17.42
N GLU A 125 -5.53 2.39 -17.48
CA GLU A 125 -4.23 2.29 -18.14
C GLU A 125 -3.15 1.80 -17.17
N GLN A 126 -2.41 0.78 -17.60
CA GLN A 126 -1.21 0.33 -16.89
C GLN A 126 -0.06 1.30 -17.19
N PRO A 127 0.80 1.65 -16.21
CA PRO A 127 2.03 2.38 -16.49
C PRO A 127 2.91 1.64 -17.50
N GLN A 128 3.49 2.38 -18.44
CA GLN A 128 4.35 1.83 -19.50
C GLN A 128 5.77 1.47 -19.01
N ASP A 129 6.08 1.77 -17.76
CA ASP A 129 7.38 1.49 -17.15
C ASP A 129 7.62 -0.03 -17.12
N ALA A 130 8.84 -0.46 -17.47
CA ALA A 130 9.22 -1.85 -17.29
C ALA A 130 9.21 -2.18 -15.80
N GLN A 131 8.55 -3.28 -15.42
CA GLN A 131 8.57 -3.75 -14.04
C GLN A 131 10.02 -4.05 -13.64
N PRO A 132 10.57 -3.36 -12.61
CA PRO A 132 11.94 -3.60 -12.19
C PRO A 132 12.07 -5.02 -11.63
N PRO A 133 13.18 -5.73 -11.93
CA PRO A 133 13.43 -7.04 -11.35
C PRO A 133 13.67 -6.85 -9.85
N VAL A 134 12.88 -7.57 -9.05
CA VAL A 134 13.00 -7.69 -7.59
C VAL A 134 12.48 -6.47 -6.80
N ARG A 135 11.76 -6.78 -5.71
CA ARG A 135 11.19 -5.79 -4.77
C ARG A 135 12.24 -5.25 -3.81
N ASP A 136 13.30 -4.66 -4.35
CA ASP A 136 14.50 -4.40 -3.57
C ASP A 136 14.38 -3.36 -2.46
N TRP A 137 13.34 -2.52 -2.53
CA TRP A 137 13.02 -1.53 -1.50
C TRP A 137 12.39 -2.16 -0.25
N ILE A 138 11.78 -3.33 -0.37
CA ILE A 138 11.34 -4.12 0.78
C ILE A 138 12.60 -4.82 1.30
N PRO A 139 13.07 -4.56 2.53
CA PRO A 139 14.30 -5.17 3.02
C PRO A 139 14.26 -6.70 2.87
N SER A 140 15.32 -7.32 2.35
CA SER A 140 15.35 -8.77 2.09
C SER A 140 15.01 -9.61 3.33
N ARG A 141 15.40 -9.13 4.52
CA ARG A 141 15.10 -9.77 5.81
C ARG A 141 13.61 -9.81 6.19
N VAL A 142 12.76 -8.99 5.56
CA VAL A 142 11.30 -8.98 5.76
C VAL A 142 10.54 -9.60 4.58
N ARG A 143 11.26 -10.01 3.52
CA ARG A 143 10.68 -10.82 2.44
C ARG A 143 10.61 -12.25 2.92
N ARG A 144 9.41 -12.77 3.10
CA ARG A 144 9.24 -14.22 3.19
C ARG A 144 9.28 -14.71 1.75
N GLU A 145 10.36 -15.35 1.35
CA GLU A 145 10.45 -15.88 0.00
C GLU A 145 9.31 -16.88 -0.19
N THR A 146 8.35 -16.58 -1.07
CA THR A 146 7.55 -17.65 -1.65
C THR A 146 8.50 -18.40 -2.56
N GLU A 147 9.11 -19.47 -2.04
CA GLU A 147 9.83 -20.42 -2.88
C GLU A 147 8.93 -20.79 -4.07
N PRO A 148 9.40 -20.65 -5.32
CA PRO A 148 8.70 -21.22 -6.45
C PRO A 148 8.72 -22.74 -6.27
N LYS A 149 7.54 -23.33 -6.13
CA LYS A 149 7.35 -24.77 -6.33
C LYS A 149 7.50 -25.12 -7.81
#